data_AF-A0A443YW49-F1
#
_entry.id   AF-A0A443YW49-F1
#
_cell.length_a   1.000
_cell.length_b   1.000
_cell.length_c   1.000
_cell.angle_alpha   90.00
_cell.angle_beta   90.00
_cell.angle_gamma   90.00
#
_symmetry.space_group_name_H-M   'P 1'
#
loop_
_entity.id
_entity.type
_entity.pdbx_description
1 polymer ?
#
loop_
_entity_poly.entity_id
_entity_poly.type
_entity_poly.pdbx_seq_one_letter_code
_entity_poly.pdbx_strand_id
1 'polypeptide(L)'
;MKNILLIAATSISILFSFDSSAQLKVFPANRVAIGPTFGSTLPGTETVFINGGVDITCIPSSNGISIAAMSSSAPIIVPQWNHSAWIGRPGFAFFRTYSRELFTLSGGVLGYSDIRLKSNLRPLNGFNALDQILKIKTYTFDYNDLLFKNIPADRKAKLESESKNLIGFVAQELREVVPQAVTFDEEAGYYAVNSTVLIPLLVEAIKQQQAQIDELKHRLEELKK
;
A
#
# COMPACT_ATOMS: atom_id res chain seq x y z
N MET A 1 -0.43 78.69 -45.29
CA MET A 1 -0.48 78.87 -43.82
C MET A 1 -1.80 78.30 -43.31
N LYS A 2 -1.71 77.45 -42.26
CA LYS A 2 -2.77 76.92 -41.39
C LYS A 2 -3.70 75.86 -41.98
N ASN A 3 -4.03 74.74 -41.33
CA ASN A 3 -3.39 73.94 -40.28
C ASN A 3 -4.01 72.55 -40.44
N ILE A 4 -3.18 71.51 -40.53
CA ILE A 4 -3.59 70.11 -40.53
C ILE A 4 -4.06 69.76 -39.11
N LEU A 5 -5.30 69.32 -38.94
CA LEU A 5 -5.73 68.65 -37.72
C LEU A 5 -6.12 67.21 -38.07
N LEU A 6 -5.18 66.31 -37.84
CA LEU A 6 -5.31 64.88 -37.92
C LEU A 6 -6.12 64.41 -36.69
N ILE A 7 -7.40 64.04 -36.87
CA ILE A 7 -8.19 63.44 -35.80
C ILE A 7 -7.75 61.97 -35.69
N ALA A 8 -6.86 61.70 -34.72
CA ALA A 8 -6.48 60.36 -34.34
C ALA A 8 -7.67 59.69 -33.64
N ALA A 9 -8.36 58.78 -34.33
CA ALA A 9 -9.30 57.87 -33.72
C ALA A 9 -8.49 56.85 -32.89
N THR A 10 -8.26 57.16 -31.62
CA THR A 10 -7.71 56.21 -30.65
C THR A 10 -8.78 55.16 -30.35
N SER A 11 -8.74 54.06 -31.09
CA SER A 11 -9.42 52.82 -30.75
C SER A 11 -8.89 52.32 -29.40
N ILE A 12 -9.68 52.53 -28.34
CA ILE A 12 -9.47 51.90 -27.04
C ILE A 12 -9.78 50.42 -27.21
N SER A 13 -8.74 49.62 -27.43
CA SER A 13 -8.80 48.17 -27.36
C SER A 13 -8.91 47.76 -25.89
N ILE A 14 -10.14 47.56 -25.40
CA ILE A 14 -10.34 46.89 -24.12
C ILE A 14 -9.96 45.42 -24.34
N LEU A 15 -8.74 45.07 -23.93
CA LEU A 15 -8.31 43.68 -23.78
C LEU A 15 -9.13 43.06 -22.63
N PHE A 16 -10.27 42.46 -22.98
CA PHE A 16 -10.93 41.53 -22.08
C PHE A 16 -10.07 40.27 -21.99
N SER A 17 -9.30 40.15 -20.91
CA SER A 17 -8.76 38.86 -20.48
C SER A 17 -9.92 38.01 -19.97
N PHE A 18 -10.54 37.21 -20.85
CA PHE A 18 -11.48 36.19 -20.42
C PHE A 18 -10.70 35.03 -19.79
N ASP A 19 -10.45 35.08 -18.49
CA ASP A 19 -10.15 33.87 -17.74
C ASP A 19 -11.44 33.05 -17.60
N SER A 20 -11.84 32.39 -18.69
CA SER A 20 -12.93 31.42 -18.68
C SER A 20 -12.47 30.16 -17.95
N SER A 21 -12.47 30.20 -16.61
CA SER A 21 -12.28 29.03 -15.78
C SER A 21 -13.57 28.20 -15.78
N ALA A 22 -13.70 27.26 -16.72
CA ALA A 22 -14.80 26.30 -16.67
C ALA A 22 -14.62 25.41 -15.42
N GLN A 23 -15.54 25.52 -14.45
CA GLN A 23 -15.47 24.80 -13.18
C GLN A 23 -16.15 23.42 -13.24
N LEU A 24 -17.14 23.24 -14.13
CA LEU A 24 -17.83 21.98 -14.36
C LEU A 24 -18.19 21.85 -15.85
N LYS A 25 -17.79 20.75 -16.49
CA LYS A 25 -18.11 20.46 -17.89
C LYS A 25 -18.65 19.05 -18.03
N VAL A 26 -19.79 18.91 -18.71
CA VAL A 26 -20.39 17.61 -19.03
C VAL A 26 -20.01 17.21 -20.45
N PHE A 27 -19.64 15.95 -20.64
CA PHE A 27 -19.26 15.36 -21.91
C PHE A 27 -20.20 14.20 -22.27
N PRO A 28 -20.30 13.81 -23.56
CA PRO A 28 -21.02 12.60 -23.97
C PRO A 28 -20.52 11.34 -23.23
N ALA A 29 -21.39 10.34 -23.14
CA ALA A 29 -21.18 9.07 -22.42
C ALA A 29 -21.08 9.23 -20.88
N ASN A 30 -21.94 10.06 -20.30
CA ASN A 30 -22.10 10.26 -18.85
C ASN A 30 -20.81 10.69 -18.13
N ARG A 31 -20.02 11.57 -18.75
CA ARG A 31 -18.75 12.04 -18.19
C ARG A 31 -18.87 13.47 -17.69
N VAL A 32 -18.24 13.74 -16.56
CA VAL A 32 -18.21 15.08 -15.95
C VAL A 32 -16.76 15.42 -15.63
N ALA A 33 -16.30 16.62 -15.98
CA ALA A 33 -15.00 17.15 -15.61
C ALA A 33 -15.13 18.37 -14.70
N ILE A 34 -14.31 18.42 -13.66
CA ILE A 34 -14.15 19.57 -12.76
C ILE A 34 -12.72 20.09 -12.94
N GLY A 35 -12.59 21.38 -13.26
CA GLY A 35 -11.31 22.01 -13.60
C GLY A 35 -10.95 22.00 -15.10
N PRO A 36 -9.78 22.55 -15.47
CA PRO A 36 -9.38 22.68 -16.87
C PRO A 36 -9.07 21.33 -17.51
N THR A 37 -9.48 21.13 -18.76
CA THR A 37 -9.39 19.82 -19.46
C THR A 37 -8.37 19.78 -20.61
N PHE A 38 -7.59 20.84 -20.85
CA PHE A 38 -6.53 21.03 -21.88
C PHE A 38 -6.34 19.88 -22.91
N GLY A 39 -7.33 19.61 -23.76
CA GLY A 39 -7.25 18.56 -24.79
C GLY A 39 -7.07 17.12 -24.26
N SER A 40 -7.21 16.90 -22.96
CA SER A 40 -7.10 15.58 -22.32
C SER A 40 -8.27 14.70 -22.73
N THR A 41 -7.98 13.50 -23.23
CA THR A 41 -9.00 12.46 -23.43
C THR A 41 -9.43 11.93 -22.06
N LEU A 42 -10.68 12.19 -21.68
CA LEU A 42 -11.22 11.65 -20.43
C LEU A 42 -11.28 10.12 -20.48
N PRO A 43 -10.70 9.41 -19.49
CA PRO A 43 -10.68 7.95 -19.48
C PRO A 43 -12.08 7.37 -19.23
N GLY A 44 -12.39 6.30 -19.96
CA GLY A 44 -13.59 5.47 -19.75
C GLY A 44 -14.93 6.15 -20.06
N THR A 45 -16.01 5.45 -19.71
CA THR A 45 -17.40 5.96 -19.64
C THR A 45 -17.82 6.07 -18.18
N GLU A 46 -18.80 6.93 -17.85
CA GLU A 46 -19.34 7.05 -16.48
C GLU A 46 -18.33 7.53 -15.41
N THR A 47 -17.42 8.44 -15.80
CA THR A 47 -16.36 8.94 -14.92
C THR A 47 -16.56 10.40 -14.53
N VAL A 48 -16.20 10.73 -13.28
CA VAL A 48 -15.96 12.11 -12.84
C VAL A 48 -14.45 12.35 -12.84
N PHE A 49 -14.00 13.21 -13.75
CA PHE A 49 -12.60 13.61 -13.86
C PHE A 49 -12.38 14.92 -13.11
N ILE A 50 -11.52 14.92 -12.10
CA ILE A 50 -11.18 16.12 -11.36
C ILE A 50 -9.72 16.45 -11.63
N ASN A 51 -9.48 17.60 -12.26
CA ASN A 51 -8.14 18.13 -12.46
C ASN A 51 -7.81 19.12 -11.33
N GLY A 52 -7.05 18.64 -10.35
CA GLY A 52 -6.70 19.38 -9.14
C GLY A 52 -6.86 18.53 -7.89
N GLY A 53 -6.74 19.17 -6.72
CA GLY A 53 -7.03 18.53 -5.44
C GLY A 53 -8.53 18.33 -5.23
N VAL A 54 -8.89 17.28 -4.48
CA VAL A 54 -10.26 17.02 -4.04
C VAL A 54 -10.31 17.16 -2.53
N ASP A 55 -10.96 18.21 -2.05
CA ASP A 55 -11.19 18.43 -0.62
C ASP A 55 -12.65 18.12 -0.29
N ILE A 56 -12.89 16.94 0.30
CA ILE A 56 -14.19 16.60 0.86
C ILE A 56 -14.16 17.06 2.32
N THR A 57 -14.46 18.34 2.51
CA THR A 57 -14.53 18.95 3.84
C THR A 57 -15.96 19.29 4.17
N CYS A 58 -16.28 19.22 5.45
CA CYS A 58 -17.52 19.74 5.99
C CYS A 58 -17.13 20.79 7.02
N ILE A 59 -17.01 22.07 6.64
CA ILE A 59 -16.86 23.14 7.65
C ILE A 59 -18.25 23.36 8.27
N PRO A 60 -18.42 23.34 9.61
CA PRO A 60 -17.39 23.40 10.67
C PRO A 60 -16.97 22.06 11.31
N SER A 61 -17.34 20.91 10.74
CA SER A 61 -17.09 19.57 11.27
C SER A 61 -15.64 19.06 11.11
N SER A 62 -15.24 18.15 12.01
CA SER A 62 -13.88 17.63 12.23
C SER A 62 -13.43 16.52 11.28
N ASN A 63 -14.18 16.20 10.22
CA ASN A 63 -14.05 14.90 9.52
C ASN A 63 -13.74 15.02 8.01
N GLY A 64 -12.89 15.96 7.60
CA GLY A 64 -12.49 16.11 6.20
C GLY A 64 -11.44 15.10 5.71
N ILE A 65 -11.45 14.82 4.41
CA ILE A 65 -10.40 14.09 3.68
C ILE A 65 -10.00 14.86 2.43
N SER A 66 -8.70 14.93 2.17
CA SER A 66 -8.11 15.62 1.02
C SER A 66 -7.32 14.63 0.16
N ILE A 67 -7.49 14.72 -1.15
CA ILE A 67 -6.65 14.08 -2.16
C ILE A 67 -5.93 15.21 -2.89
N ALA A 68 -4.67 15.47 -2.54
CA ALA A 68 -3.95 16.62 -3.06
C ALA A 68 -2.43 16.39 -3.15
N ALA A 69 -1.77 17.21 -3.97
CA ALA A 69 -0.31 17.30 -4.04
C ALA A 69 0.19 18.23 -2.92
N MET A 70 0.19 17.75 -1.68
CA MET A 70 0.65 18.53 -0.51
C MET A 70 2.17 18.60 -0.44
N SER A 71 2.77 19.51 -1.23
CA SER A 71 4.23 19.74 -1.36
C SER A 71 5.09 18.49 -1.65
N SER A 72 4.43 17.39 -2.01
CA SER A 72 5.00 16.09 -2.30
C SER A 72 5.03 15.85 -3.81
N SER A 73 6.06 15.17 -4.30
CA SER A 73 6.16 14.74 -5.70
C SER A 73 5.17 13.63 -6.06
N ALA A 74 4.36 13.16 -5.11
CA ALA A 74 3.32 12.15 -5.27
C ALA A 74 1.95 12.64 -4.76
N PRO A 75 0.83 12.14 -5.33
CA PRO A 75 -0.49 12.38 -4.76
C PRO A 75 -0.59 11.73 -3.37
N ILE A 76 -1.18 12.43 -2.41
CA ILE A 76 -1.40 11.93 -1.05
C ILE A 76 -2.88 12.01 -0.73
N ILE A 77 -3.39 10.99 -0.03
CA ILE A 77 -4.68 11.02 0.65
C ILE A 77 -4.41 11.34 2.12
N VAL A 78 -4.90 12.48 2.61
CA VAL A 78 -4.70 12.89 4.00
C VAL A 78 -6.02 13.18 4.70
N PRO A 79 -6.10 12.92 6.02
CA PRO A 79 -7.17 13.47 6.83
C PRO A 79 -6.96 14.96 7.12
N GLN A 80 -8.04 15.63 7.53
CA GLN A 80 -7.97 17.03 7.96
C GLN A 80 -7.14 17.21 9.24
N TRP A 81 -7.24 16.29 10.21
CA TRP A 81 -6.48 16.32 11.46
C TRP A 81 -5.56 15.11 11.59
N ASN A 82 -4.42 15.26 12.24
CA ASN A 82 -3.53 14.12 12.50
C ASN A 82 -4.26 13.06 13.35
N HIS A 83 -4.04 11.79 13.05
CA HIS A 83 -4.74 10.65 13.67
C HIS A 83 -6.28 10.69 13.52
N SER A 84 -6.80 11.38 12.50
CA SER A 84 -8.22 11.33 12.13
C SER A 84 -8.40 10.61 10.79
N ALA A 85 -9.64 10.20 10.49
CA ALA A 85 -10.04 9.31 9.40
C ALA A 85 -9.76 7.82 9.59
N TRP A 86 -10.64 7.02 8.98
CA TRP A 86 -10.61 5.56 8.97
C TRP A 86 -10.64 5.08 7.52
N ILE A 87 -9.90 4.01 7.24
CA ILE A 87 -10.03 3.25 5.99
C ILE A 87 -10.77 1.96 6.33
N GLY A 88 -12.09 1.97 6.12
CA GLY A 88 -13.00 0.91 6.56
C GLY A 88 -13.37 1.01 8.04
N ARG A 89 -14.23 0.11 8.52
CA ARG A 89 -14.66 0.03 9.93
C ARG A 89 -15.20 -1.38 10.24
N PRO A 90 -15.44 -1.75 11.52
CA PRO A 90 -16.08 -3.02 11.84
C PRO A 90 -17.39 -3.21 11.04
N GLY A 91 -17.50 -4.35 10.33
CA GLY A 91 -18.62 -4.68 9.43
C GLY A 91 -18.51 -4.17 7.99
N PHE A 92 -17.56 -3.26 7.70
CA PHE A 92 -17.34 -2.66 6.38
C PHE A 92 -15.84 -2.60 6.08
N ALA A 93 -15.22 -3.78 5.96
CA ALA A 93 -13.80 -3.92 5.67
C ALA A 93 -13.55 -3.96 4.15
N PHE A 94 -12.42 -3.41 3.71
CA PHE A 94 -11.92 -3.65 2.36
C PHE A 94 -11.46 -5.09 2.22
N PHE A 95 -11.66 -5.69 1.05
CA PHE A 95 -11.25 -7.06 0.78
C PHE A 95 -9.71 -7.22 0.73
N ARG A 96 -9.01 -6.31 0.03
CA ARG A 96 -7.55 -6.28 -0.11
C ARG A 96 -7.04 -4.85 -0.30
N THR A 97 -5.77 -4.62 0.05
CA THR A 97 -5.04 -3.36 -0.20
C THR A 97 -3.65 -3.67 -0.72
N TYR A 98 -3.29 -3.09 -1.86
CA TYR A 98 -1.94 -3.19 -2.43
C TYR A 98 -1.13 -1.94 -2.05
N SER A 99 -0.08 -2.13 -1.27
CA SER A 99 0.89 -1.08 -0.93
C SER A 99 2.28 -1.70 -0.88
N ARG A 100 3.31 -0.92 -1.24
CA ARG A 100 4.71 -1.34 -1.08
C ARG A 100 5.08 -1.46 0.39
N GLU A 101 4.66 -0.49 1.20
CA GLU A 101 5.05 -0.34 2.61
C GLU A 101 3.87 0.17 3.44
N LEU A 102 3.92 -0.11 4.74
CA LEU A 102 2.96 0.39 5.73
C LEU A 102 3.71 0.92 6.95
N PHE A 103 3.55 2.22 7.24
CA PHE A 103 4.13 2.86 8.42
C PHE A 103 3.06 2.98 9.51
N THR A 104 3.29 2.36 10.68
CA THR A 104 2.35 2.40 11.81
C THR A 104 3.01 3.05 13.03
N LEU A 105 2.36 4.03 13.65
CA LEU A 105 2.89 4.73 14.83
C LEU A 105 2.84 3.86 16.11
N SER A 106 1.87 2.94 16.22
CA SER A 106 1.76 2.00 17.34
C SER A 106 0.83 0.83 16.96
N GLY A 107 1.13 -0.38 17.43
CA GLY A 107 0.23 -1.54 17.34
C GLY A 107 0.33 -2.45 16.11
N GLY A 108 1.06 -2.06 15.05
CA GLY A 108 1.34 -2.94 13.90
C GLY A 108 0.12 -3.46 13.12
N VAL A 109 0.29 -4.55 12.37
CA VAL A 109 -0.78 -5.25 11.63
C VAL A 109 -1.53 -6.17 12.59
N LEU A 110 -2.73 -5.78 13.00
CA LEU A 110 -3.57 -6.54 13.94
C LEU A 110 -4.55 -7.44 13.20
N GLY A 111 -4.61 -8.71 13.60
CA GLY A 111 -5.61 -9.67 13.15
C GLY A 111 -6.51 -10.11 14.30
N TYR A 112 -7.81 -10.29 14.03
CA TYR A 112 -8.70 -10.90 15.02
C TYR A 112 -8.28 -12.34 15.29
N SER A 113 -8.09 -12.67 16.57
CA SER A 113 -7.63 -13.99 17.02
C SER A 113 -8.55 -14.58 18.12
N ASP A 114 -9.78 -14.09 18.20
CA ASP A 114 -10.78 -14.49 19.20
C ASP A 114 -11.27 -15.92 18.96
N ILE A 115 -11.45 -16.69 20.04
CA ILE A 115 -11.91 -18.09 19.99
C ILE A 115 -13.28 -18.24 19.31
N ARG A 116 -14.15 -17.25 19.44
CA ARG A 116 -15.51 -17.25 18.85
C ARG A 116 -15.49 -17.14 17.32
N LEU A 117 -14.37 -16.68 16.76
CA LEU A 117 -14.15 -16.55 15.33
C LEU A 117 -13.40 -17.75 14.74
N LYS A 118 -13.13 -18.78 15.56
CA LYS A 118 -12.36 -19.97 15.17
C LYS A 118 -13.18 -21.24 15.40
N SER A 119 -12.97 -22.22 14.56
CA SER A 119 -13.55 -23.57 14.70
C SER A 119 -12.46 -24.61 14.37
N ASN A 120 -12.70 -25.88 14.73
CA ASN A 120 -11.78 -27.00 14.43
C ASN A 120 -10.35 -26.81 14.96
N LEU A 121 -10.23 -26.32 16.20
CA LEU A 121 -8.93 -26.09 16.83
C LEU A 121 -8.19 -27.40 17.05
N ARG A 122 -6.99 -27.49 16.49
CA ARG A 122 -6.07 -28.61 16.67
C ARG A 122 -4.77 -28.06 17.25
N PRO A 123 -4.34 -28.50 18.44
CA PRO A 123 -3.03 -28.15 18.96
C PRO A 123 -1.94 -28.56 17.97
N LEU A 124 -0.85 -27.80 17.92
CA LEU A 124 0.36 -28.18 17.17
C LEU A 124 1.23 -29.18 17.94
N ASN A 125 0.73 -29.73 19.05
CA ASN A 125 1.41 -30.75 19.84
C ASN A 125 1.61 -32.01 18.98
N GLY A 126 2.85 -32.37 18.68
CA GLY A 126 3.20 -33.48 17.78
C GLY A 126 3.37 -33.10 16.31
N PHE A 127 3.11 -31.84 15.95
CA PHE A 127 3.58 -31.28 14.69
C PHE A 127 5.10 -31.14 14.78
N ASN A 128 5.86 -31.69 13.84
CA ASN A 128 7.32 -31.61 13.87
C ASN A 128 7.82 -30.21 13.46
N ALA A 129 7.52 -29.23 14.30
CA ALA A 129 7.75 -27.82 14.07
C ALA A 129 9.23 -27.52 13.94
N LEU A 130 10.05 -28.12 14.80
CA LEU A 130 11.50 -27.96 14.78
C LEU A 130 12.08 -28.45 13.45
N ASP A 131 11.76 -29.66 12.99
CA ASP A 131 12.29 -30.17 11.72
C ASP A 131 11.81 -29.37 10.51
N GLN A 132 10.60 -28.82 10.55
CA GLN A 132 10.13 -27.93 9.49
C GLN A 132 10.94 -26.63 9.45
N ILE A 133 11.10 -25.96 10.59
CA ILE A 133 11.88 -24.72 10.66
C ILE A 133 13.32 -24.95 10.21
N LEU A 134 13.94 -26.08 10.59
CA LEU A 134 15.30 -26.43 10.18
C LEU A 134 15.47 -26.67 8.67
N LYS A 135 14.38 -26.96 7.95
CA LYS A 135 14.38 -27.12 6.48
C LYS A 135 14.21 -25.80 5.72
N ILE A 136 13.78 -24.74 6.40
CA ILE A 136 13.57 -23.43 5.76
C ILE A 136 14.91 -22.82 5.39
N LYS A 137 15.05 -22.44 4.12
CA LYS A 137 16.21 -21.69 3.63
C LYS A 137 15.93 -20.20 3.66
N THR A 138 16.95 -19.42 4.03
CA THR A 138 16.92 -17.96 4.00
C THR A 138 17.95 -17.44 3.01
N TYR A 139 17.65 -16.30 2.42
CA TYR A 139 18.47 -15.70 1.38
C TYR A 139 18.65 -14.21 1.63
N THR A 140 19.82 -13.70 1.25
CA THR A 140 19.98 -12.29 0.89
C THR A 140 19.75 -12.17 -0.62
N PHE A 141 18.97 -11.19 -1.06
CA PHE A 141 18.60 -11.01 -2.45
C PHE A 141 18.41 -9.54 -2.83
N ASP A 142 18.45 -9.30 -4.14
CA ASP A 142 18.12 -8.03 -4.78
C ASP A 142 16.89 -8.24 -5.67
N TYR A 143 15.98 -7.27 -5.73
CA TYR A 143 14.91 -7.32 -6.73
C TYR A 143 15.43 -6.94 -8.13
N ASN A 144 14.82 -7.52 -9.16
CA ASN A 144 15.18 -7.28 -10.55
C ASN A 144 14.19 -6.31 -11.25
N ASP A 145 14.46 -6.00 -12.51
CA ASP A 145 13.66 -5.08 -13.33
C ASP A 145 12.17 -5.44 -13.45
N LEU A 146 11.78 -6.70 -13.20
CA LEU A 146 10.37 -7.08 -13.26
C LEU A 146 9.54 -6.38 -12.18
N LEU A 147 10.14 -6.03 -11.03
CA LEU A 147 9.48 -5.30 -9.96
C LEU A 147 9.23 -3.82 -10.32
N PHE A 148 10.05 -3.25 -11.22
CA PHE A 148 10.03 -1.82 -11.51
C PHE A 148 9.29 -1.44 -12.81
N LYS A 149 8.35 -2.29 -13.24
CA LYS A 149 7.49 -2.02 -14.41
C LYS A 149 6.51 -0.88 -14.14
N ASN A 150 6.25 -0.06 -15.15
CA ASN A 150 5.32 1.08 -15.09
C ASN A 150 5.66 2.13 -14.01
N ILE A 151 6.95 2.30 -13.71
CA ILE A 151 7.44 3.30 -12.76
C ILE A 151 8.08 4.46 -13.52
N PRO A 152 7.70 5.72 -13.23
CA PRO A 152 8.38 6.90 -13.76
C PRO A 152 9.89 6.90 -13.50
N ALA A 153 10.68 7.36 -14.47
CA ALA A 153 12.15 7.28 -14.43
C ALA A 153 12.76 8.03 -13.24
N ASP A 154 12.18 9.16 -12.85
CA ASP A 154 12.56 9.97 -11.69
C ASP A 154 12.43 9.22 -10.35
N ARG A 155 11.54 8.22 -10.30
CA ARG A 155 11.35 7.39 -9.10
C ARG A 155 12.12 6.07 -9.15
N LYS A 156 12.35 5.52 -10.34
CA LYS A 156 12.96 4.19 -10.50
C LYS A 156 14.31 4.07 -9.78
N ALA A 157 15.21 5.03 -9.97
CA ALA A 157 16.56 4.98 -9.40
C ALA A 157 16.58 4.86 -7.87
N LYS A 158 15.69 5.60 -7.18
CA LYS A 158 15.57 5.51 -5.72
C LYS A 158 15.05 4.13 -5.30
N LEU A 159 14.01 3.62 -5.96
CA LEU A 159 13.40 2.34 -5.62
C LEU A 159 14.36 1.17 -5.86
N GLU A 160 15.17 1.21 -6.92
CA GLU A 160 16.22 0.22 -7.18
C GLU A 160 17.28 0.20 -6.07
N SER A 161 17.67 1.36 -5.56
CA SER A 161 18.66 1.46 -4.48
C SER A 161 18.17 0.86 -3.16
N GLU A 162 16.87 1.01 -2.86
CA GLU A 162 16.21 0.47 -1.66
C GLU A 162 15.90 -1.03 -1.77
N SER A 163 16.08 -1.63 -2.95
CA SER A 163 15.68 -3.00 -3.25
C SER A 163 16.85 -3.97 -3.32
N LYS A 164 17.94 -3.66 -2.62
CA LYS A 164 19.18 -4.44 -2.59
C LYS A 164 19.50 -4.96 -1.19
N ASN A 165 20.22 -6.07 -1.13
CA ASN A 165 20.68 -6.74 0.09
C ASN A 165 19.53 -7.04 1.08
N LEU A 166 18.35 -7.35 0.56
CA LEU A 166 17.18 -7.69 1.36
C LEU A 166 17.29 -9.12 1.85
N ILE A 167 16.80 -9.39 3.07
CA ILE A 167 16.79 -10.74 3.64
C ILE A 167 15.36 -11.28 3.59
N GLY A 168 15.21 -12.53 3.14
CA GLY A 168 13.90 -13.18 3.13
C GLY A 168 13.93 -14.62 2.63
N PHE A 169 12.81 -15.02 2.03
CA PHE A 169 12.54 -16.38 1.61
C PHE A 169 12.20 -16.44 0.12
N VAL A 170 12.52 -17.56 -0.52
CA VAL A 170 11.94 -17.91 -1.83
C VAL A 170 10.60 -18.59 -1.58
N ALA A 171 9.51 -17.96 -2.03
CA ALA A 171 8.15 -18.40 -1.71
C ALA A 171 7.84 -19.84 -2.16
N GLN A 172 8.39 -20.26 -3.29
CA GLN A 172 8.21 -21.60 -3.85
C GLN A 172 8.86 -22.66 -2.96
N GLU A 173 10.10 -22.44 -2.50
CA GLU A 173 10.76 -23.37 -1.58
C GLU A 173 10.07 -23.39 -0.21
N LEU A 174 9.63 -22.22 0.28
CA LEU A 174 8.90 -22.13 1.53
C LEU A 174 7.56 -22.88 1.47
N ARG A 175 6.89 -22.88 0.31
CA ARG A 175 5.60 -23.58 0.10
C ARG A 175 5.73 -25.08 0.30
N GLU A 176 6.85 -25.69 -0.11
CA GLU A 176 7.10 -27.13 0.06
C GLU A 176 7.25 -27.52 1.54
N VAL A 177 7.66 -26.59 2.40
CA VAL A 177 7.87 -26.83 3.84
C VAL A 177 6.67 -26.38 4.66
N VAL A 178 6.20 -25.15 4.44
CA VAL A 178 5.10 -24.49 5.17
C VAL A 178 4.12 -23.88 4.16
N PRO A 179 3.26 -24.70 3.51
CA PRO A 179 2.34 -24.22 2.48
C PRO A 179 1.36 -23.15 3.00
N GLN A 180 1.04 -23.20 4.29
CA GLN A 180 0.15 -22.25 4.98
C GLN A 180 0.69 -20.81 4.98
N ALA A 181 2.00 -20.62 4.80
CA ALA A 181 2.66 -19.32 4.82
C ALA A 181 2.74 -18.68 3.42
N VAL A 182 2.29 -19.37 2.37
CA VAL A 182 2.44 -18.92 0.98
C VAL A 182 1.09 -18.86 0.28
N THR A 183 0.81 -17.72 -0.35
CA THR A 183 -0.39 -17.49 -1.16
C THR A 183 0.03 -17.16 -2.58
N PHE A 184 -0.73 -17.63 -3.57
CA PHE A 184 -0.56 -17.20 -4.96
C PHE A 184 -1.52 -16.05 -5.26
N ASP A 185 -0.99 -14.94 -5.74
CA ASP A 185 -1.79 -13.84 -6.28
C ASP A 185 -2.04 -14.10 -7.76
N GLU A 186 -3.25 -14.56 -8.09
CA GLU A 186 -3.65 -14.87 -9.46
C GLU A 186 -3.66 -13.63 -10.37
N GLU A 187 -3.96 -12.45 -9.82
CA GLU A 187 -4.03 -11.20 -10.59
C GLU A 187 -2.63 -10.70 -10.93
N ALA A 188 -1.71 -10.73 -9.95
CA ALA A 188 -0.33 -10.33 -10.17
C ALA A 188 0.53 -11.42 -10.83
N GLY A 189 0.14 -12.69 -10.72
CA GLY A 189 0.88 -13.86 -11.21
C GLY A 189 2.10 -14.23 -10.37
N TYR A 190 2.15 -13.82 -9.09
CA TYR A 190 3.31 -14.04 -8.21
C TYR A 190 2.92 -14.73 -6.89
N TYR A 191 3.88 -15.44 -6.30
CA TYR A 191 3.75 -15.99 -4.95
C TYR A 191 4.11 -14.93 -3.90
N ALA A 192 3.29 -14.82 -2.85
CA ALA A 192 3.47 -13.94 -1.72
C ALA A 192 3.63 -14.75 -0.42
N VAL A 193 4.44 -14.23 0.51
CA VAL A 193 4.72 -14.89 1.79
C VAL A 193 4.07 -14.13 2.95
N ASN A 194 3.30 -14.83 3.76
CA ASN A 194 2.82 -14.37 5.07
C ASN A 194 3.75 -14.88 6.18
N SER A 195 4.81 -14.12 6.45
CA SER A 195 5.80 -14.47 7.47
C SER A 195 5.23 -14.55 8.89
N THR A 196 4.10 -13.87 9.18
CA THR A 196 3.46 -13.90 10.51
C THR A 196 2.98 -15.31 10.88
N VAL A 197 2.66 -16.15 9.90
CA VAL A 197 2.28 -17.56 10.10
C VAL A 197 3.43 -18.39 10.67
N LEU A 198 4.69 -17.97 10.46
CA LEU A 198 5.85 -18.65 11.02
C LEU A 198 6.00 -18.44 12.53
N ILE A 199 5.39 -17.40 13.11
CA ILE A 199 5.56 -17.09 14.54
C ILE A 199 5.03 -18.21 15.45
N PRO A 200 3.78 -18.70 15.31
CA PRO A 200 3.31 -19.84 16.11
C PRO A 200 4.14 -21.11 15.89
N LEU A 201 4.65 -21.30 14.68
CA LEU A 201 5.50 -22.45 14.35
C LEU A 201 6.85 -22.37 15.07
N LEU A 202 7.48 -21.19 15.09
CA LEU A 202 8.71 -20.93 15.83
C LEU A 202 8.52 -21.12 17.34
N VAL A 203 7.39 -20.67 17.89
CA VAL A 203 7.05 -20.89 19.31
C VAL A 203 7.02 -22.38 19.63
N GLU A 204 6.40 -23.20 18.78
CA GLU A 204 6.34 -24.65 18.99
C GLU A 204 7.70 -25.32 18.78
N ALA A 205 8.49 -24.89 17.79
CA ALA A 205 9.85 -25.37 17.58
C ALA A 205 10.76 -25.11 18.80
N ILE A 206 10.64 -23.93 19.42
CA ILE A 206 11.40 -23.57 20.64
C ILE A 206 10.98 -24.45 21.82
N LYS A 207 9.69 -24.74 22.00
CA LYS A 207 9.23 -25.67 23.05
C LYS A 207 9.77 -27.08 22.85
N GLN A 208 9.80 -27.56 21.60
CA GLN A 208 10.36 -28.86 21.26
C GLN A 208 11.86 -28.91 21.52
N GLN A 209 12.59 -27.86 21.11
CA GLN A 209 14.01 -27.71 21.40
C GLN A 209 14.27 -27.68 22.92
N GLN A 210 13.44 -26.98 23.70
CA GLN A 210 13.56 -26.94 25.16
C GLN A 210 13.36 -28.32 25.78
N ALA A 211 12.36 -29.09 25.32
CA ALA A 211 12.13 -30.46 25.79
C ALA A 211 13.35 -31.37 25.52
N GLN A 212 13.97 -31.27 24.34
CA GLN A 212 15.20 -32.01 24.02
C GLN A 212 16.36 -31.61 24.92
N ILE A 213 16.51 -30.32 25.23
CA ILE A 213 17.55 -29.82 26.15
C ILE A 213 17.35 -30.38 27.55
N ASP A 214 16.12 -30.41 28.05
CA ASP A 214 15.82 -30.90 29.40
C ASP A 214 16.03 -32.42 29.50
N GLU A 215 15.70 -33.17 28.45
CA GLU A 215 16.01 -34.60 28.34
C GLU A 215 17.53 -34.85 28.34
N LEU A 216 18.29 -34.08 27.56
CA LEU A 216 19.76 -34.21 27.50
C LEU A 216 20.41 -33.88 28.86
N LYS A 217 19.93 -32.84 29.56
CA LYS A 217 20.39 -32.51 30.91
C LYS A 217 20.11 -33.63 31.90
N HIS A 218 18.92 -34.22 31.85
CA HIS A 218 18.57 -35.35 32.73
C HIS A 218 19.52 -36.53 32.53
N ARG A 219 19.74 -36.93 31.28
CA ARG A 219 20.68 -38.02 30.95
C ARG A 219 22.10 -37.73 31.43
N LEU A 220 22.55 -36.48 31.32
CA LEU A 220 23.88 -36.08 31.78
C LEU A 220 24.03 -36.21 33.30
N GLU A 221 22.99 -35.87 34.07
CA GLU A 221 22.99 -36.03 35.52
C GLU A 221 22.92 -37.50 35.96
N GLU A 222 22.25 -38.36 35.19
CA GLU A 222 22.28 -39.81 35.42
C GLU A 222 23.67 -40.41 35.17
N LEU A 223 24.37 -39.95 34.13
CA LEU A 223 25.71 -40.44 33.78
C LEU A 223 26.81 -39.98 34.76
N LYS A 224 26.55 -38.95 35.57
CA LYS A 224 27.49 -38.45 36.60
C LYS A 224 27.35 -39.18 37.94
N LYS A 225 26.30 -39.99 38.13
CA LYS A 225 26.09 -40.81 39.32
C LYS A 225 26.78 -42.16 39.18
#